data_AF-A0A2W5FGB4-F1
#
_entry.id   AF-A0A2W5FGB4-F1
#
_cell.length_a   1.000
_cell.length_b   1.000
_cell.length_c   1.000
_cell.angle_alpha   90.00
_cell.angle_beta   90.00
_cell.angle_gamma   90.00
#
_symmetry.space_group_name_H-M   'P 1'
#
loop_
_entity.id
_entity.type
_entity.pdbx_description
1 polymer ?
#
loop_
_entity_poly.entity_id
_entity_poly.type
_entity_poly.pdbx_seq_one_letter_code
_entity_poly.pdbx_strand_id
1 'polypeptide(L)' 'MTATSDKLLTADNSVFIFIDHQPQMAFGVTSIDRQLLKNNTIAMAKTAKLFNIPTILTAVETES' A
#
# COMPACT_ATOMS: atom_id res chain seq x y z
N MET A 1 -18.31 -1.00 28.82
CA MET A 1 -16.92 -1.36 28.45
C MET A 1 -16.55 -0.52 27.24
N THR A 2 -15.94 0.63 27.47
CA THR A 2 -15.57 1.61 26.45
C THR A 2 -14.06 1.54 26.25
N ALA A 3 -13.62 0.77 25.25
CA ALA A 3 -12.22 0.69 24.89
C ALA A 3 -12.09 0.73 23.35
N THR A 4 -11.40 1.77 22.87
CA THR A 4 -10.41 1.70 21.77
C THR A 4 -10.81 1.28 20.35
N SER A 5 -12.06 0.94 20.03
CA SER A 5 -12.44 0.56 18.65
C SER A 5 -12.23 1.68 17.62
N ASP A 6 -12.49 2.94 17.97
CA ASP A 6 -12.38 4.07 17.02
C ASP A 6 -10.93 4.38 16.59
N LYS A 7 -9.93 3.74 17.20
CA LYS A 7 -8.50 3.93 16.86
C LYS A 7 -7.93 2.83 15.97
N LEU A 8 -8.64 1.72 15.75
CA LEU A 8 -8.16 0.60 14.94
C LEU A 8 -8.61 0.75 13.50
N LEU A 9 -7.77 0.30 12.56
CA LEU A 9 -8.13 0.26 11.15
C LEU A 9 -9.13 -0.88 10.90
N THR A 10 -10.21 -0.54 10.21
CA THR A 10 -11.23 -1.45 9.67
C THR A 10 -11.36 -1.20 8.17
N ALA A 11 -12.05 -2.08 7.46
CA ALA A 11 -12.28 -1.88 6.03
C ALA A 11 -13.11 -0.59 5.77
N ASP A 12 -14.04 -0.28 6.68
CA ASP A 12 -14.98 0.84 6.53
C ASP A 12 -14.40 2.20 6.93
N ASN A 13 -13.24 2.23 7.62
CA ASN A 13 -12.60 3.47 8.08
C ASN A 13 -11.22 3.72 7.47
N SER A 14 -10.84 2.99 6.43
CA SER A 14 -9.51 3.07 5.83
C SER A 14 -9.56 3.17 4.30
N VAL A 15 -8.44 3.63 3.74
CA VAL A 15 -8.16 3.69 2.30
C VAL A 15 -6.73 3.18 2.10
N PHE A 16 -6.50 2.42 1.02
CA PHE A 16 -5.16 2.06 0.59
C PHE A 16 -4.66 3.04 -0.48
N ILE A 17 -3.45 3.54 -0.33
CA ILE A 17 -2.80 4.40 -1.33
C ILE A 17 -1.46 3.77 -1.68
N PHE A 18 -1.31 3.30 -2.92
CA PHE A 18 -0.03 2.82 -3.44
C PHE A 18 0.66 3.95 -4.17
N ILE A 19 1.77 4.42 -3.59
CA ILE A 19 2.52 5.55 -4.12
C ILE A 19 3.71 5.02 -4.91
N ASP A 20 3.66 5.20 -6.22
CA ASP A 20 4.80 5.09 -7.15
C ASP A 20 5.58 3.77 -7.03
N HIS A 21 4.87 2.65 -6.88
CA HIS A 21 5.45 1.30 -6.91
C HIS A 21 5.88 0.84 -8.33
N GLN A 22 6.41 1.77 -9.14
CA GLN A 22 6.99 1.50 -10.47
C GLN A 22 8.41 0.90 -10.33
N PRO A 23 8.88 0.06 -11.27
CA PRO A 23 10.17 -0.64 -11.15
C PRO A 23 11.38 0.26 -10.93
N GLN A 24 11.43 1.45 -11.55
CA GLN A 24 12.53 2.39 -11.39
C GLN A 24 12.64 2.95 -9.96
N MET A 25 11.51 3.13 -9.27
CA MET A 25 11.48 3.69 -7.92
C MET A 25 12.12 2.74 -6.90
N ALA A 26 12.05 1.42 -7.16
CA ALA A 26 12.67 0.41 -6.31
C ALA A 26 14.21 0.40 -6.38
N PHE A 27 14.83 1.05 -7.37
CA PHE A 27 16.30 1.06 -7.49
C PHE A 27 16.98 1.91 -6.41
N GLY A 28 16.30 2.94 -5.90
CA GLY A 28 16.80 3.78 -4.81
C GLY A 28 16.60 3.18 -3.42
N VAL A 29 15.87 2.06 -3.30
CA VAL A 29 15.55 1.45 -2.00
C VAL A 29 16.63 0.45 -1.61
N THR A 30 17.36 0.77 -0.54
CA THR A 30 18.47 -0.07 -0.02
C THR A 30 18.21 -0.63 1.37
N SER A 31 17.12 -0.22 2.02
CA SER A 31 16.76 -0.62 3.39
C SER A 31 16.08 -2.00 3.47
N ILE A 32 15.66 -2.56 2.34
CA ILE A 32 14.95 -3.84 2.26
C ILE A 32 15.31 -4.55 0.95
N ASP A 33 15.37 -5.88 0.98
CA ASP A 33 15.53 -6.68 -0.24
C ASP A 33 14.39 -6.40 -1.24
N ARG A 34 14.73 -6.30 -2.53
CA ARG A 34 13.78 -5.93 -3.59
C ARG A 34 12.68 -6.96 -3.78
N GLN A 35 12.97 -8.25 -3.60
CA GLN A 35 11.95 -9.29 -3.72
C GLN A 35 11.00 -9.24 -2.53
N LEU A 36 11.51 -9.03 -1.32
CA LEU A 36 10.67 -8.85 -0.14
C LEU A 36 9.79 -7.59 -0.24
N LEU A 37 10.33 -6.46 -0.70
CA LEU A 37 9.57 -5.24 -0.98
C LEU A 37 8.38 -5.53 -1.91
N LYS A 38 8.65 -6.16 -3.06
CA LYS A 38 7.61 -6.54 -4.03
C LYS A 38 6.56 -7.46 -3.41
N ASN A 39 6.99 -8.47 -2.66
CA ASN A 39 6.08 -9.44 -2.04
C ASN A 39 5.17 -8.77 -1.01
N ASN A 40 5.70 -7.85 -0.21
CA ASN A 40 4.92 -7.06 0.75
C ASN A 40 3.89 -6.18 0.03
N THR A 41 4.27 -5.51 -1.06
CA THR A 41 3.34 -4.73 -1.89
C THR A 41 2.20 -5.60 -2.44
N ILE A 42 2.51 -6.78 -2.97
CA ILE A 42 1.49 -7.73 -3.47
C ILE A 42 0.57 -8.20 -2.35
N ALA A 43 1.11 -8.52 -1.16
CA ALA A 43 0.32 -8.92 -0.01
C ALA A 43 -0.65 -7.80 0.40
N MET A 44 -0.18 -6.55 0.49
CA MET A 44 -1.02 -5.40 0.78
C MET A 44 -2.12 -5.20 -0.27
N ALA A 45 -1.81 -5.30 -1.56
CA ALA A 45 -2.79 -5.15 -2.64
C ALA A 45 -3.86 -6.25 -2.59
N LYS A 46 -3.47 -7.49 -2.28
CA LYS A 46 -4.41 -8.60 -2.08
C LYS A 46 -5.29 -8.38 -0.87
N THR A 47 -4.76 -7.87 0.24
CA THR A 47 -5.53 -7.51 1.44
C THR A 47 -6.55 -6.42 1.12
N ALA A 48 -6.14 -5.33 0.48
CA ALA A 48 -7.05 -4.25 0.07
C ALA A 48 -8.21 -4.79 -0.78
N LYS A 49 -7.88 -5.65 -1.76
CA LYS A 49 -8.88 -6.31 -2.61
C LYS A 49 -9.79 -7.25 -1.84
N LEU A 50 -9.25 -8.07 -0.93
CA LEU A 50 -10.02 -9.05 -0.16
C LEU A 50 -11.08 -8.39 0.73
N PHE A 51 -10.72 -7.26 1.34
CA PHE A 51 -11.61 -6.51 2.24
C PHE A 51 -12.42 -5.42 1.51
N ASN A 52 -12.32 -5.31 0.18
CA ASN A 52 -12.96 -4.27 -0.63
C ASN A 52 -12.65 -2.83 -0.14
N ILE A 53 -11.41 -2.61 0.32
CA ILE A 53 -10.98 -1.30 0.80
C ILE A 53 -10.80 -0.37 -0.42
N PRO A 54 -11.33 0.86 -0.39
CA PRO A 54 -11.08 1.85 -1.43
C PRO A 54 -9.56 2.00 -1.67
N THR A 55 -9.14 1.93 -2.94
CA THR A 55 -7.71 1.92 -3.30
C THR A 55 -7.41 3.00 -4.33
N ILE A 56 -6.39 3.81 -4.05
CA ILE A 56 -5.84 4.83 -4.96
C ILE A 56 -4.45 4.36 -5.40
N LEU A 57 -4.18 4.47 -6.71
CA LEU A 57 -2.88 4.18 -7.30
C LEU A 57 -2.32 5.49 -7.86
N THR A 58 -1.05 5.76 -7.57
CA THR A 58 -0.31 6.86 -8.21
C THR A 58 0.85 6.30 -9.02
N ALA A 59 1.27 7.10 -9.99
CA ALA A 59 2.49 6.88 -10.75
C ALA A 59 3.16 8.23 -10.95
N VAL A 60 4.48 8.23 -11.01
CA VAL A 60 5.24 9.39 -11.46
C VAL A 60 5.02 9.53 -12.96
N GLU A 61 4.56 10.72 -13.38
CA GLU A 61 4.55 11.12 -14.79
C GLU A 61 5.99 11.35 -15.27
N THR A 62 6.34 10.76 -16.42
CA THR A 62 7.69 10.86 -17.01
C THR A 62 7.78 11.80 -18.21
N GLU A 63 6.68 12.45 -18.60
CA GLU A 63 6.67 13.46 -19.66
C GLU A 63 6.52 14.88 -19.07
N SER A 64 7.29 15.81 -19.65
CA SER A 64 7.23 17.26 -19.38
C SER A 64 6.46 17.98 -20.47
#